data_AF-A0A829M9R4-F1
#
_entry.id   AF-A0A829M9R4-F1
#
_cell.length_a   1.000
_cell.length_b   1.000
_cell.length_c   1.000
_cell.angle_alpha   90.00
_cell.angle_beta   90.00
_cell.angle_gamma   90.00
#
_symmetry.space_group_name_H-M   'P 1'
#
loop_
_entity.id
_entity.type
_entity.pdbx_description
1 polymer ?
#
loop_
_entity_poly.entity_id
_entity_poly.type
_entity_poly.pdbx_seq_one_letter_code
_entity_poly.pdbx_strand_id
1 'polypeptide(L)'
;MGEQIAAHATPTALNEGVLTVAAESTAWATQLRLVQAQLLAKIAAAVGDGVVTSLKISGPTAPSWRKGPRHIAGRGPRDTYG
;
A
#
# COMPACT_ATOMS: atom_id res chain seq x y z
N MET A 1 -14.36 9.58 -0.76
CA MET A 1 -13.22 8.88 -1.39
C MET A 1 -12.07 8.55 -0.42
N GLY A 2 -11.63 9.47 0.46
CA GLY A 2 -10.52 9.18 1.39
C GLY A 2 -10.82 8.15 2.49
N GLU A 3 -12.09 8.01 2.89
CA GLU A 3 -12.49 7.18 4.03
C GLU A 3 -12.41 5.67 3.73
N GLN A 4 -12.75 5.26 2.50
CA GLN A 4 -12.61 3.88 2.05
C GLN A 4 -11.15 3.46 1.98
N ILE A 5 -10.26 4.36 1.55
CA ILE A 5 -8.82 4.10 1.46
C ILE A 5 -8.24 3.82 2.85
N ALA A 6 -8.69 4.55 3.88
CA ALA A 6 -8.29 4.29 5.26
C ALA A 6 -8.89 2.98 5.80
N ALA A 7 -10.09 2.58 5.36
CA ALA A 7 -10.71 1.32 5.76
C ALA A 7 -9.94 0.08 5.24
N HIS A 8 -9.28 0.20 4.09
CA HIS A 8 -8.53 -0.89 3.44
C HIS A 8 -7.00 -0.83 3.69
N ALA A 9 -6.57 0.04 4.60
CA ALA A 9 -5.16 0.32 4.87
C ALA A 9 -4.90 0.40 6.38
N THR A 10 -4.21 -0.60 6.91
CA THR A 10 -4.00 -0.73 8.35
C THR A 10 -2.63 -0.19 8.75
N PRO A 11 -2.52 0.87 9.57
CA PRO A 11 -1.24 1.33 10.09
C PRO A 11 -0.63 0.24 10.98
N THR A 12 0.55 -0.22 10.60
CA THR A 12 1.20 -1.38 11.24
C THR A 12 2.29 -0.93 12.22
N ALA A 13 3.00 0.14 11.89
CA ALA A 13 4.07 0.67 12.72
C ALA A 13 4.30 2.14 12.41
N LEU A 14 4.67 2.92 13.43
CA LEU A 14 5.19 4.27 13.27
C LEU A 14 6.59 4.31 13.91
N ASN A 15 7.61 4.60 13.11
CA ASN A 15 8.99 4.71 13.60
C ASN A 15 9.67 5.94 13.01
N GLU A 16 10.21 6.81 13.85
CA GLU A 16 10.97 8.00 13.44
C GLU A 16 10.25 8.89 12.39
N GLY A 17 8.92 9.01 12.52
CA GLY A 17 8.10 9.75 11.55
C GLY A 17 7.69 8.95 10.30
N VAL A 18 8.14 7.71 10.15
CA VAL A 18 7.74 6.84 9.04
C VAL A 18 6.57 5.97 9.47
N LEU A 19 5.39 6.25 8.92
CA LEU A 19 4.19 5.44 9.13
C LEU A 19 4.15 4.31 8.10
N THR A 20 4.27 3.08 8.57
CA THR A 20 4.10 1.87 7.77
C THR A 20 2.63 1.47 7.76
N VAL A 21 2.09 1.24 6.56
CA VAL A 21 0.70 0.87 6.32
C VAL A 21 0.65 -0.42 5.51
N ALA A 22 -0.09 -1.40 5.99
CA ALA A 22 -0.37 -2.64 5.31
C ALA A 22 -1.67 -2.50 4.51
N ALA A 23 -1.58 -2.70 3.19
CA ALA A 23 -2.76 -2.79 2.33
C ALA A 23 -3.32 -4.21 2.36
N GLU A 24 -4.64 -4.36 2.30
CA GLU A 24 -5.28 -5.69 2.25
C GLU A 24 -5.03 -6.44 0.93
N SER A 25 -4.80 -5.71 -0.16
CA SER A 25 -4.71 -6.26 -1.52
C SER A 25 -3.65 -5.55 -2.35
N THR A 26 -3.08 -6.23 -3.34
CA THR A 26 -2.11 -5.64 -4.28
C THR A 26 -2.73 -4.49 -5.10
N ALA A 27 -4.02 -4.59 -5.47
CA ALA A 27 -4.75 -3.53 -6.15
C ALA A 27 -4.87 -2.27 -5.26
N TRP A 28 -5.27 -2.46 -4.00
CA TRP A 28 -5.33 -1.39 -3.00
C TRP A 28 -3.96 -0.78 -2.71
N ALA A 29 -2.89 -1.57 -2.64
CA ALA A 29 -1.52 -1.06 -2.48
C ALA A 29 -1.12 -0.10 -3.61
N THR A 30 -1.51 -0.43 -4.86
CA THR A 30 -1.28 0.46 -6.00
C THR A 30 -2.10 1.74 -5.88
N GLN A 31 -3.38 1.65 -5.55
CA GLN A 31 -4.23 2.84 -5.34
C GLN A 31 -3.69 3.74 -4.23
N LEU A 32 -3.26 3.15 -3.11
CA LEU A 32 -2.63 3.85 -1.99
C LEU A 32 -1.36 4.59 -2.40
N ARG A 33 -0.53 4.01 -3.28
CA ARG A 33 0.67 4.68 -3.79
C ARG A 33 0.33 5.88 -4.67
N LEU A 34 -0.71 5.77 -5.51
CA LEU A 34 -1.17 6.88 -6.36
C LEU A 34 -1.67 8.07 -5.52
N VAL A 35 -2.34 7.79 -4.39
CA VAL A 35 -2.89 8.82 -3.50
C VAL A 35 -2.04 9.10 -2.26
N GLN A 36 -0.80 8.58 -2.21
CA GLN A 36 0.06 8.60 -1.03
C GLN A 36 0.27 10.01 -0.47
N ALA A 37 0.54 10.98 -1.35
CA ALA A 37 0.79 12.36 -0.94
C ALA A 37 -0.44 13.00 -0.26
N GLN A 38 -1.64 12.74 -0.80
CA GLN A 38 -2.89 13.22 -0.21
C GLN A 38 -3.19 12.55 1.13
N LEU A 39 -2.88 11.25 1.24
CA LEU A 39 -3.06 10.49 2.47
C LEU A 39 -2.09 10.97 3.56
N LEU A 40 -0.82 11.20 3.22
CA LEU A 40 0.17 11.74 4.14
C LEU A 40 -0.26 13.11 4.70
N ALA A 41 -0.72 14.02 3.84
CA ALA A 41 -1.19 15.34 4.27
C ALA A 41 -2.38 15.25 5.25
N LYS A 42 -3.33 14.35 4.99
CA LYS A 42 -4.47 14.13 5.89
C LYS A 42 -4.06 13.53 7.23
N ILE A 43 -3.13 12.58 7.20
CA ILE A 43 -2.62 11.94 8.43
C ILE A 43 -1.83 12.96 9.26
N ALA A 44 -0.96 13.75 8.63
CA ALA A 44 -0.22 14.81 9.29
C ALA A 44 -1.17 15.84 9.93
N ALA A 45 -2.23 16.23 9.23
CA ALA A 45 -3.25 17.15 9.77
C ALA A 45 -4.03 16.55 10.96
N ALA A 46 -4.29 15.23 10.96
CA ALA A 46 -5.07 14.57 12.00
C ALA A 46 -4.25 14.19 13.25
N VAL A 47 -2.99 13.79 13.07
CA VAL A 47 -2.12 13.29 14.15
C VAL A 47 -1.23 14.39 14.72
N GLY A 48 -1.00 15.47 13.97
CA GLY A 48 -0.15 16.60 14.34
C GLY A 48 1.07 16.71 13.43
N ASP A 49 1.40 17.96 13.07
CA ASP A 49 2.52 18.28 12.18
C ASP A 49 3.84 17.78 12.80
N GLY A 50 4.52 16.85 12.11
CA GLY A 50 5.78 16.26 12.56
C GLY A 50 5.70 14.83 13.13
N VAL A 51 4.51 14.28 13.37
CA VAL A 51 4.38 12.88 13.83
C VAL A 51 4.58 11.88 12.68
N VAL A 52 4.16 12.24 11.47
CA VAL A 52 4.34 11.42 10.26
C VAL A 52 4.96 12.27 9.16
N THR A 53 6.23 11.99 8.84
CA THR A 53 7.02 12.64 7.80
C THR A 53 7.04 11.82 6.51
N SER A 54 6.83 10.51 6.58
CA SER A 54 6.84 9.63 5.41
C SER A 54 5.88 8.45 5.57
N LEU A 55 5.38 7.94 4.44
CA LEU A 55 4.46 6.81 4.41
C LEU A 55 5.13 5.63 3.70
N LYS A 56 5.18 4.46 4.35
CA LYS A 56 5.66 3.22 3.75
C LYS A 56 4.49 2.27 3.52
N ILE A 57 4.17 2.00 2.27
CA ILE A 57 3.06 1.11 1.90
C ILE A 57 3.62 -0.29 1.66
N SER A 58 3.28 -1.22 2.54
CA SER A 58 3.49 -2.65 2.34
C SER A 58 2.22 -3.23 1.72
N GLY A 59 2.34 -3.87 0.55
CA GLY A 59 1.25 -4.70 0.04
C GLY A 59 1.05 -5.93 0.93
N PRO A 60 -0.05 -6.68 0.76
CA PRO A 60 -0.12 -8.03 1.32
C PRO A 60 1.11 -8.79 0.80
N THR A 61 1.71 -9.66 1.62
CA THR A 61 2.87 -10.44 1.17
C THR A 61 2.51 -11.15 -0.12
N ALA A 62 2.98 -10.61 -1.25
CA ALA A 62 2.65 -11.20 -2.53
C ALA A 62 3.35 -12.56 -2.54
N PRO A 63 2.69 -13.66 -2.93
CA PRO A 63 3.42 -14.85 -3.30
C PRO A 63 4.35 -14.42 -4.44
N SER A 64 5.65 -14.34 -4.12
CA SER A 64 6.68 -13.97 -5.07
C SER A 64 6.73 -15.07 -6.14
N TRP A 65 6.02 -14.88 -7.24
CA TRP A 65 6.29 -15.57 -8.50
C TRP A 65 7.52 -14.95 -9.18
N ARG A 66 8.60 -14.70 -8.42
CA ARG A 66 9.94 -14.67 -9.01
C ARG A 66 10.22 -16.08 -9.53
N LYS A 67 9.69 -16.40 -10.72
CA LYS A 67 10.27 -17.45 -11.55
C LYS A 67 11.66 -16.96 -11.91
N GLY A 68 12.67 -17.71 -11.48
CA GLY A 68 14.05 -17.54 -11.91
C GLY A 68 14.20 -17.61 -13.45
N PRO A 69 15.44 -17.61 -13.98
CA PRO A 69 15.77 -17.30 -15.37
C PRO A 69 15.26 -18.28 -16.46
N ARG A 70 14.23 -19.09 -16.21
CA ARG A 70 13.56 -19.94 -17.19
C ARG A 70 12.06 -19.60 -17.24
N HIS A 71 11.72 -18.56 -18.00
CA HIS A 71 10.33 -18.18 -18.24
C HIS A 71 9.86 -18.71 -19.61
N ILE A 72 8.77 -19.49 -19.62
CA ILE A 72 8.04 -19.91 -20.83
C ILE A 72 6.83 -18.97 -20.95
N ALA A 73 6.67 -18.33 -22.11
CA ALA A 73 5.52 -17.47 -22.40
C ALA A 73 4.24 -18.31 -22.53
N GLY A 74 3.37 -18.26 -21.52
CA GLY A 74 2.13 -19.02 -21.52
C GLY A 74 1.07 -18.38 -20.65
N ARG A 75 0.13 -17.69 -21.31
CA ARG A 75 -1.20 -17.24 -20.90
C ARG A 75 -1.34 -16.79 -19.43
N GLY A 76 -1.28 -15.47 -19.22
CA GLY A 76 -1.49 -14.85 -17.92
C GLY A 76 -2.84 -15.23 -17.30
N PRO A 77 -2.92 -15.39 -15.97
CA PRO A 77 -4.18 -15.65 -15.30
C PRO A 77 -5.18 -14.51 -15.59
N ARG A 78 -6.35 -14.92 -16.09
CA ARG A 78 -7.55 -14.12 -16.31
C ARG A 78 -8.01 -13.53 -14.98
N ASP A 79 -8.38 -12.26 -15.04
CA ASP A 79 -9.33 -11.56 -14.18
C ASP A 79 -9.55 -12.12 -12.76
N THR A 80 -8.96 -11.43 -11.80
CA THR A 80 -9.48 -11.33 -10.44
C THR A 80 -9.04 -9.92 -10.04
N TYR A 81 -9.94 -8.98 -9.79
CA TYR A 81 -10.67 -8.73 -8.54
C TYR A 81 -11.76 -7.68 -8.88
N GLY A 82 -13.03 -7.80 -8.52
CA GLY A 82 -13.59 -8.55 -7.39
C GLY A 82 -13.39 -7.77 -6.10
#